data_AF-A0A4U9VRS2-F1
#
_entry.id   AF-A0A4U9VRS2-F1
#
_cell.length_a   1.000
_cell.length_b   1.000
_cell.length_c   1.000
_cell.angle_alpha   90.00
_cell.angle_beta   90.00
_cell.angle_gamma   90.00
#
_symmetry.space_group_name_H-M   'P 1'
#
loop_
_entity.id
_entity.type
_entity.pdbx_description
1 polymer ?
#
loop_
_entity_poly.entity_id
_entity_poly.type
_entity_poly.pdbx_seq_one_letter_code
_entity_poly.pdbx_strand_id
1 'polypeptide(L)'
;MASARWFSQSLLAFELLKWFGAAYLVWLGIQQWRAAGALDLHTLAGTMPRRRLFRRAVLVNLTNPKSIVFLAALFPQFIMPNQPQAEQYVILASPRW
;
A
#
# COMPACT_ATOMS: atom_id res chain seq x y z
N MET A 1 14.94 -18.70 -38.86
CA MET A 1 13.75 -17.86 -38.57
C MET A 1 13.10 -18.25 -37.22
N ALA A 2 13.81 -18.11 -36.08
CA ALA A 2 13.24 -18.50 -34.77
C ALA A 2 13.79 -17.72 -33.55
N SER A 3 14.35 -16.52 -33.74
CA SER A 3 14.95 -15.74 -32.63
C SER A 3 14.25 -14.40 -32.35
N ALA A 4 13.30 -13.97 -33.18
CA ALA A 4 12.74 -12.61 -33.13
C ALA A 4 11.36 -12.48 -32.43
N ARG A 5 10.84 -13.53 -31.77
CA ARG A 5 9.50 -13.49 -31.13
C ARG A 5 9.52 -13.15 -29.64
N TRP A 6 10.70 -13.07 -29.01
CA TRP A 6 10.80 -12.79 -27.57
C TRP A 6 10.51 -11.33 -27.21
N PHE A 7 10.70 -10.40 -28.16
CA PHE A 7 10.58 -8.96 -27.87
C PHE A 7 9.18 -8.38 -28.14
N SER A 8 8.35 -9.01 -28.97
CA SER A 8 6.95 -8.61 -29.18
C SER A 8 5.96 -9.08 -28.08
N GLN A 9 6.45 -9.86 -27.11
CA GLN A 9 5.70 -10.31 -25.92
C GLN A 9 5.74 -9.32 -24.75
N SER A 10 6.58 -8.28 -24.81
CA SER A 10 6.80 -7.35 -23.69
C SER A 10 5.58 -6.49 -23.37
N LEU A 11 4.79 -6.08 -24.38
CA LEU A 11 3.58 -5.28 -24.18
C LEU A 11 2.44 -6.10 -23.58
N LEU A 12 2.17 -7.29 -24.13
CA LEU A 12 1.12 -8.19 -23.63
C LEU A 12 1.44 -8.73 -22.23
N ALA A 13 2.68 -9.13 -21.96
CA ALA A 13 3.09 -9.58 -20.64
C ALA A 13 2.97 -8.45 -19.59
N PHE A 14 3.32 -7.21 -19.98
CA PHE A 14 3.17 -6.05 -19.11
C PHE A 14 1.69 -5.69 -18.86
N GLU A 15 0.84 -5.74 -19.88
CA GLU A 15 -0.61 -5.51 -19.73
C GLU A 15 -1.26 -6.56 -18.84
N LEU A 16 -0.93 -7.85 -19.05
CA LEU A 16 -1.41 -8.93 -18.19
C LEU A 16 -0.94 -8.72 -16.75
N LEU A 17 0.34 -8.39 -16.53
CA LEU A 17 0.87 -8.11 -15.20
C LEU A 17 0.14 -6.96 -14.50
N LYS A 18 -0.21 -5.89 -15.24
CA LYS A 18 -0.99 -4.76 -14.70
C LYS A 18 -2.39 -5.20 -14.26
N TRP A 19 -3.10 -5.94 -15.10
CA TRP A 19 -4.43 -6.43 -14.77
C TRP A 19 -4.41 -7.46 -13.64
N PHE A 20 -3.40 -8.33 -13.59
CA PHE A 20 -3.16 -9.24 -12.47
C PHE A 20 -2.89 -8.48 -11.16
N GLY A 21 -2.03 -7.46 -11.19
CA GLY A 21 -1.75 -6.60 -10.05
C GLY A 21 -3.01 -5.89 -9.55
N ALA A 22 -3.82 -5.34 -10.47
CA ALA A 22 -5.10 -4.71 -10.14
C ALA A 22 -6.09 -5.68 -9.49
N ALA A 23 -6.28 -6.87 -10.07
CA ALA A 23 -7.15 -7.91 -9.52
C ALA A 23 -6.68 -8.38 -8.13
N TYR A 24 -5.37 -8.54 -7.95
CA TYR A 24 -4.78 -8.89 -6.66
C TYR A 24 -5.04 -7.82 -5.60
N LEU A 25 -4.90 -6.54 -5.93
CA LEU A 25 -5.20 -5.43 -5.02
C LEU A 25 -6.69 -5.38 -4.65
N VAL A 26 -7.60 -5.61 -5.59
CA VAL A 26 -9.05 -5.71 -5.32
C VAL A 26 -9.33 -6.86 -4.34
N TRP A 27 -8.77 -8.04 -4.59
CA TRP A 27 -8.91 -9.20 -3.71
C TRP A 27 -8.35 -8.94 -2.31
N LEU A 28 -7.19 -8.30 -2.22
CA LEU A 28 -6.60 -7.89 -0.95
C LEU A 28 -7.47 -6.87 -0.21
N GLY A 29 -8.09 -5.93 -0.91
CA GLY A 29 -9.03 -4.94 -0.36
C GLY A 29 -10.28 -5.60 0.23
N ILE A 30 -10.88 -6.54 -0.51
CA ILE A 30 -12.03 -7.33 -0.04
C ILE A 30 -11.66 -8.13 1.22
N GLN A 31 -10.49 -8.77 1.24
CA GLN A 31 -10.01 -9.47 2.44
C GLN A 31 -9.86 -8.54 3.65
N GLN A 32 -9.32 -7.32 3.46
CA GLN A 32 -9.19 -6.36 4.55
C GLN A 32 -10.55 -5.91 5.09
N TRP A 33 -11.52 -5.61 4.22
CA TRP A 33 -12.88 -5.27 4.65
C TRP A 33 -13.55 -6.40 5.43
N ARG A 34 -13.34 -7.65 5.02
CA ARG A 34 -13.87 -8.82 5.74
C ARG A 34 -13.16 -9.06 7.08
N ALA A 35 -11.86 -8.77 7.17
CA ALA A 35 -11.07 -8.93 8.39
C ALA A 35 -11.23 -7.78 9.40
N ALA A 36 -11.59 -6.57 8.95
CA ALA A 36 -11.77 -5.41 9.81
C ALA A 36 -12.90 -5.60 10.85
N GLY A 37 -13.87 -6.48 10.60
CA GLY A 37 -14.90 -6.85 11.56
C GLY A 37 -14.41 -7.72 12.74
N ALA A 38 -13.17 -8.23 12.70
CA ALA A 38 -12.60 -9.11 13.73
C ALA A 38 -11.58 -8.41 14.66
N LEU A 39 -11.20 -7.15 14.38
CA LEU A 39 -10.27 -6.40 15.21
C LEU A 39 -11.04 -5.55 16.23
N ASP A 40 -11.16 -6.07 17.44
CA ASP A 40 -11.76 -5.36 18.56
C ASP A 40 -10.81 -4.27 19.09
N LEU A 41 -10.83 -3.10 18.44
CA LEU A 41 -10.04 -1.92 18.84
C LEU A 41 -10.33 -1.46 20.27
N HIS A 42 -11.48 -1.84 20.84
CA HIS A 42 -11.90 -1.44 22.19
C HIS A 42 -11.01 -2.07 23.27
N THR A 43 -10.44 -3.25 23.02
CA THR A 43 -9.51 -3.93 23.95
C THR A 43 -8.12 -3.28 24.03
N LEU A 44 -7.68 -2.56 22.99
CA LEU A 44 -6.37 -1.91 22.92
C LEU A 44 -6.37 -0.45 23.41
N ALA A 45 -7.54 0.22 23.38
CA ALA A 45 -7.66 1.64 23.68
C ALA A 45 -7.67 1.99 25.18
N GLY A 46 -7.81 0.99 26.07
CA GLY A 46 -8.04 1.24 27.50
C GLY A 46 -6.83 1.64 28.35
N THR A 47 -5.58 1.39 27.93
CA THR A 47 -4.41 1.48 28.85
C THR A 47 -3.08 1.97 28.24
N MET A 48 -2.99 2.20 26.93
CA MET A 48 -1.70 2.57 26.29
C MET A 48 -1.59 4.06 25.94
N PRO A 49 -0.44 4.71 26.23
CA PRO A 49 -0.19 6.08 25.77
C PRO A 49 -0.27 6.19 24.24
N ARG A 50 -0.89 7.27 23.73
CA ARG A 50 -1.07 7.53 22.28
C ARG A 50 0.23 7.38 21.48
N ARG A 51 1.36 7.84 22.05
CA ARG A 51 2.70 7.68 21.43
C ARG A 51 3.13 6.22 21.26
N ARG A 52 2.78 5.36 22.22
CA ARG A 52 3.10 3.92 22.18
C ARG A 52 2.21 3.20 21.18
N LEU A 53 0.92 3.56 21.13
CA LEU A 53 -0.01 3.07 20.10
C LEU A 53 0.46 3.47 18.69
N PHE A 54 0.84 4.73 18.48
CA PHE A 54 1.38 5.19 17.21
C PHE A 54 2.64 4.42 16.80
N ARG A 55 3.65 4.31 17.67
CA ARG A 55 4.86 3.54 17.36
C ARG A 55 4.56 2.07 17.05
N ARG A 56 3.65 1.45 17.81
CA ARG A 56 3.23 0.07 17.58
C ARG A 56 2.52 -0.07 16.23
N ALA A 57 1.61 0.84 15.90
CA ALA A 57 0.89 0.86 14.62
C ALA A 57 1.85 1.07 13.43
N VAL A 58 2.82 1.97 13.57
CA VAL A 58 3.87 2.20 12.58
C VAL A 58 4.72 0.95 12.40
N LEU A 59 5.24 0.36 13.49
CA LEU A 59 6.05 -0.85 13.42
C LEU A 59 5.28 -2.01 12.77
N VAL A 60 4.06 -2.28 13.22
CA VAL A 60 3.22 -3.35 12.67
C VAL A 60 3.00 -3.16 11.16
N ASN A 61 2.69 -1.93 10.72
CA ASN A 61 2.51 -1.64 9.30
C ASN A 61 3.82 -1.73 8.51
N LEU A 62 4.93 -1.20 9.02
CA LEU A 62 6.23 -1.25 8.35
C LEU A 62 6.78 -2.67 8.25
N THR A 63 6.44 -3.57 9.18
CA THR A 63 6.84 -4.99 9.11
C THR A 63 5.90 -5.85 8.26
N ASN A 64 4.75 -5.32 7.84
CA ASN A 64 3.78 -6.07 7.07
C ASN A 64 4.06 -5.93 5.56
N PRO A 65 4.48 -6.99 4.85
CA PRO A 65 4.79 -6.92 3.43
C PRO A 65 3.57 -6.49 2.58
N LYS A 66 2.35 -6.80 3.01
CA LYS A 66 1.11 -6.35 2.36
C LYS A 66 0.96 -4.83 2.44
N SER A 67 1.19 -4.24 3.63
CA SER A 67 1.13 -2.78 3.83
C SER A 67 2.21 -2.09 3.01
N ILE A 68 3.43 -2.63 2.96
CA ILE A 68 4.53 -2.09 2.16
C ILE A 68 4.17 -2.06 0.67
N VAL A 69 3.68 -3.17 0.12
CA VAL A 69 3.31 -3.25 -1.31
C VAL A 69 2.19 -2.27 -1.63
N PHE A 70 1.19 -2.14 -0.76
CA PHE A 70 0.10 -1.17 -0.94
C PHE A 70 0.62 0.27 -0.94
N LEU A 71 1.46 0.63 0.04
CA LEU A 71 2.07 1.97 0.11
C LEU A 71 2.95 2.24 -1.11
N ALA A 72 3.77 1.28 -1.53
CA ALA A 72 4.63 1.43 -2.71
C ALA A 72 3.83 1.60 -4.02
N ALA A 73 2.65 0.98 -4.13
CA ALA A 73 1.80 1.12 -5.30
C ALA A 73 1.04 2.46 -5.34
N LEU A 74 0.64 2.96 -4.16
CA LEU A 74 -0.25 4.12 -4.04
C LEU A 74 0.51 5.42 -3.83
N PHE A 75 1.56 5.42 -3.01
CA PHE A 75 2.28 6.62 -2.59
C PHE A 75 2.91 7.40 -3.76
N PRO A 76 3.58 6.77 -4.74
CA PRO A 76 4.15 7.50 -5.87
C PRO A 76 3.10 8.23 -6.72
N GLN A 77 1.84 7.77 -6.70
CA GLN A 77 0.74 8.38 -7.47
C GLN A 77 0.37 9.78 -6.95
N PHE A 78 0.73 10.08 -5.70
CA PHE A 78 0.42 11.36 -5.04
C PHE A 78 1.61 12.32 -4.97
N ILE A 79 2.79 11.92 -5.47
CA ILE A 79 4.00 12.74 -5.39
C ILE A 79 4.27 13.40 -6.74
N MET A 80 4.41 14.73 -6.71
CA MET A 80 4.90 15.52 -7.82
C MET A 80 6.44 15.60 -7.73
N PRO A 81 7.19 15.00 -8.67
CA PRO A 81 8.65 14.90 -8.58
C PRO A 81 9.35 16.26 -8.69
N ASN A 82 8.68 17.26 -9.29
CA ASN A 82 9.22 18.60 -9.52
C ASN A 82 8.92 19.61 -8.39
N GLN A 83 8.43 19.14 -7.24
CA GLN A 83 8.08 19.96 -6.09
C GLN A 83 8.80 19.50 -4.82
N PRO A 84 8.90 20.33 -3.76
CA PRO A 84 9.47 19.93 -2.48
C PRO A 84 8.76 18.68 -1.93
N GLN A 85 9.51 17.60 -1.80
CA GLN A 85 8.95 16.28 -1.42
C GLN A 85 8.62 16.22 0.07
N ALA A 86 9.42 16.88 0.91
CA ALA A 86 9.22 16.91 2.36
C ALA A 86 7.85 17.48 2.74
N GLU A 87 7.41 18.56 2.09
CA GLU A 87 6.11 19.17 2.32
C GLU A 87 4.96 18.24 1.90
N GLN A 88 5.09 17.60 0.74
CA GLN A 88 4.11 16.63 0.25
C GLN A 88 3.98 15.44 1.21
N TYR A 89 5.09 14.93 1.73
CA TYR A 89 5.10 13.84 2.72
C TYR A 89 4.46 14.27 4.04
N VAL A 90 4.74 15.48 4.53
CA VAL A 90 4.12 16.02 5.75
C VAL A 90 2.62 16.17 5.56
N ILE A 91 2.16 16.68 4.41
CA ILE A 91 0.74 16.82 4.09
C ILE A 91 0.05 15.45 4.03
N LEU A 92 0.63 14.47 3.34
CA LEU A 92 0.09 13.11 3.22
C LEU A 92 0.08 12.35 4.56
N ALA A 93 1.09 12.57 5.41
CA ALA A 93 1.19 11.94 6.73
C ALA A 93 0.42 12.69 7.81
N SER A 94 -0.02 13.92 7.54
CA SER A 94 -0.81 14.70 8.50
C SER A 94 -2.19 14.06 8.67
N PRO A 95 -2.64 13.77 9.91
CA PRO A 95 -4.00 13.31 10.14
C PRO A 95 -4.95 14.48 9.88
N ARG A 96 -5.43 14.58 8.64
CA ARG A 96 -6.52 15.48 8.23
C ARG A 96 -7.79 14.64 8.10
N TRP A 97 -8.26 14.11 9.22
CA TRP A 97 -9.53 13.39 9.34
C TRP A 97 -10.34 14.04 10.46
#